data_AF-A0A9P6XQQ7-F1
#
_entry.id   AF-A0A9P6XQQ7-F1
#
_cell.length_a   1.000
_cell.length_b   1.000
_cell.length_c   1.000
_cell.angle_alpha   90.00
_cell.angle_beta   90.00
_cell.angle_gamma   90.00
#
_symmetry.space_group_name_H-M   'P 1'
#
loop_
_entity.id
_entity.type
_entity.pdbx_description
1 polymer ?
#
loop_
_entity_poly.entity_id
_entity_poly.type
_entity_poly.pdbx_seq_one_letter_code
_entity_poly.pdbx_strand_id
1 'polypeptide(L)'
;MGYSFDASLGVFDADTVAYAALQVLVSGGARQVYVHGLDLTVQHGLRFYDEGAQPQSSRLARKFANLIEPSFRFASAQWRARGVSVFNLSPVSALSADIIERKDWQVLLKEESAMQKGA
;
A
#
# COMPACT_ATOMS: atom_id res chain seq x y z
N MET A 1 -16.59 -1.49 -5.24
CA MET A 1 -15.12 -1.60 -5.08
C MET A 1 -14.73 -3.06 -5.21
N GLY A 2 -13.55 -3.37 -5.72
CA GLY A 2 -13.09 -4.74 -5.95
C GLY A 2 -11.61 -4.89 -5.61
N TYR A 3 -11.22 -6.10 -5.25
CA TYR A 3 -9.84 -6.49 -4.98
C TYR A 3 -9.65 -7.93 -5.46
N SER A 4 -8.66 -8.17 -6.33
CA SER A 4 -8.36 -9.50 -6.82
C SER A 4 -7.36 -10.21 -5.90
N PHE A 5 -7.67 -11.44 -5.52
CA PHE A 5 -6.74 -12.36 -4.87
C PHE A 5 -6.11 -13.35 -5.86
N ASP A 6 -6.45 -13.21 -7.15
CA ASP A 6 -5.90 -13.99 -8.25
C ASP A 6 -5.57 -13.04 -9.40
N ALA A 7 -4.31 -12.64 -9.48
CA ALA A 7 -3.82 -11.70 -10.48
C ALA A 7 -3.89 -12.27 -11.90
N SER A 8 -4.06 -13.59 -12.09
CA SER A 8 -4.26 -14.19 -13.42
C SER A 8 -5.60 -13.79 -14.04
N LEU A 9 -6.58 -13.42 -13.20
CA LEU A 9 -7.88 -12.89 -13.62
C LEU A 9 -7.87 -11.37 -13.83
N GLY A 10 -6.73 -10.72 -13.56
CA GLY A 10 -6.57 -9.27 -13.60
C GLY A 10 -6.55 -8.61 -12.22
N VAL A 11 -6.39 -7.29 -12.23
CA VAL A 11 -6.30 -6.45 -11.03
C VAL A 11 -7.23 -5.26 -11.13
N PHE A 12 -7.70 -4.77 -9.99
CA PHE A 12 -8.37 -3.48 -9.88
C PHE A 12 -7.31 -2.38 -9.70
N ASP A 13 -7.40 -1.27 -10.44
CA ASP A 13 -6.37 -0.24 -10.40
C ASP A 13 -6.53 0.75 -9.23
N ALA A 14 -7.77 1.04 -8.84
CA ALA A 14 -8.14 2.06 -7.85
C ALA A 14 -7.45 3.42 -8.05
N ASP A 15 -7.07 3.75 -9.29
CA ASP A 15 -6.31 4.95 -9.68
C ASP A 15 -4.96 5.12 -8.94
N THR A 16 -4.35 4.02 -8.49
CA THR A 16 -3.00 3.99 -7.93
C THR A 16 -2.29 2.64 -8.16
N VAL A 17 -1.06 2.70 -8.66
CA VAL A 17 -0.24 1.49 -8.92
C VAL A 17 0.01 0.67 -7.65
N ALA A 18 -0.01 1.29 -6.47
CA ALA A 18 0.16 0.59 -5.20
C ALA A 18 -0.96 -0.44 -4.94
N TYR A 19 -2.19 -0.13 -5.36
CA TYR A 19 -3.34 -1.02 -5.14
C TYR A 19 -3.26 -2.26 -6.04
N ALA A 20 -2.84 -2.08 -7.30
CA ALA A 20 -2.56 -3.18 -8.21
C ALA A 20 -1.37 -4.03 -7.73
N ALA A 21 -0.28 -3.40 -7.29
CA ALA A 21 0.90 -4.10 -6.79
C ALA A 21 0.60 -5.00 -5.58
N LEU A 22 -0.24 -4.52 -4.64
CA LEU A 22 -0.68 -5.34 -3.51
C LEU A 22 -1.47 -6.58 -3.96
N GLN A 23 -2.32 -6.48 -4.98
CA GLN A 23 -3.05 -7.64 -5.51
C GLN A 23 -2.09 -8.67 -6.11
N VAL A 24 -1.07 -8.22 -6.84
CA VAL A 24 -0.03 -9.11 -7.38
C VAL A 24 0.73 -9.81 -6.27
N LEU A 25 1.19 -9.08 -5.24
CA LEU A 25 1.92 -9.65 -4.10
C LEU A 25 1.08 -10.67 -3.34
N VAL A 26 -0.17 -10.32 -3.00
CA VAL A 26 -1.05 -11.20 -2.23
C VAL A 26 -1.49 -12.40 -3.06
N SER A 27 -1.76 -12.22 -4.35
CA SER A 27 -2.00 -13.34 -5.28
C SER A 27 -0.78 -14.27 -5.38
N GLY A 28 0.43 -13.74 -5.28
CA GLY A 28 1.67 -14.51 -5.23
C GLY A 28 1.91 -15.24 -3.91
N GLY A 29 1.00 -15.12 -2.94
CA GLY A 29 1.06 -15.83 -1.66
C GLY A 29 1.62 -15.03 -0.49
N ALA A 30 1.96 -13.75 -0.68
CA ALA A 30 2.41 -12.91 0.42
C ALA A 30 1.32 -12.78 1.51
N ARG A 31 1.68 -13.13 2.76
CA ARG A 31 0.80 -13.01 3.93
C ARG A 31 1.16 -11.86 4.83
N GLN A 32 2.39 -11.38 4.74
CA GLN A 32 2.87 -10.22 5.46
C GLN A 32 3.55 -9.29 4.47
N VAL A 33 3.06 -8.06 4.36
CA VAL A 33 3.53 -7.06 3.38
C VAL A 33 3.88 -5.78 4.11
N TYR A 34 5.07 -5.27 3.85
CA TYR A 34 5.54 -3.98 4.34
C TYR A 34 5.70 -3.03 3.15
N VAL A 35 5.08 -1.86 3.20
CA VAL A 35 5.07 -0.90 2.08
C VAL A 35 5.79 0.37 2.48
N HIS A 36 6.79 0.78 1.70
CA HIS A 36 7.45 2.08 1.83
C HIS A 36 6.87 3.10 0.84
N GLY A 37 6.90 4.38 1.21
CA GLY A 37 6.50 5.50 0.34
C GLY A 37 5.02 5.54 -0.01
N LEU A 38 4.16 4.78 0.70
CA LEU A 38 2.70 4.85 0.53
C LEU A 38 2.14 6.05 1.29
N ASP A 39 2.58 7.23 0.90
CA ASP A 39 2.18 8.49 1.52
C ASP A 39 0.76 8.83 1.06
N LEU A 40 0.51 8.74 -0.26
CA LEU A 40 -0.76 9.14 -0.89
C LEU A 40 -1.20 10.57 -0.51
N THR A 41 -0.24 11.38 -0.04
CA THR A 41 -0.42 12.80 0.18
C THR A 41 0.01 13.55 -1.07
N VAL A 42 -0.50 14.76 -1.21
CA VAL A 42 0.00 15.78 -2.12
C VAL A 42 0.59 16.93 -1.32
N GLN A 43 1.06 16.68 -0.09
CA GLN A 43 1.66 17.75 0.73
C GLN A 43 2.81 18.37 -0.07
N HIS A 44 2.64 19.63 -0.45
CA HIS A 44 3.51 20.43 -1.33
C HIS A 44 3.47 20.12 -2.84
N GLY A 45 2.63 19.20 -3.30
CA GLY A 45 2.41 18.94 -4.73
C GLY A 45 3.58 18.28 -5.46
N LEU A 46 4.62 17.85 -4.75
CA LEU A 46 5.85 17.29 -5.29
C LEU A 46 5.97 15.80 -4.95
N ARG A 47 6.47 15.00 -5.90
CA ARG A 47 6.85 13.62 -5.65
C ARG A 47 8.18 13.55 -4.89
N PHE A 48 8.52 12.36 -4.39
CA PHE A 48 9.81 12.09 -3.74
C PHE A 48 11.02 12.37 -4.66
N TYR A 49 10.84 12.26 -5.98
CA TYR A 49 11.88 12.49 -6.97
C TYR A 49 11.62 13.78 -7.76
N ASP A 50 12.69 14.34 -8.33
CA ASP A 50 12.61 15.47 -9.25
C ASP A 50 11.85 15.07 -10.52
N GLU A 51 10.75 15.78 -10.79
CA GLU A 51 9.92 15.56 -11.97
C GLU A 51 10.40 16.36 -13.20
N GLY A 52 11.47 17.15 -13.05
CA GLY A 52 12.04 17.98 -14.11
C GLY A 52 11.07 19.05 -14.60
N ALA A 53 11.28 19.49 -15.84
CA ALA A 53 10.51 20.60 -16.42
C ALA A 53 9.09 20.22 -16.89
N GLN A 54 8.76 18.92 -16.96
CA GLN A 54 7.46 18.42 -17.46
C GLN A 54 6.87 17.35 -16.54
N PRO A 55 6.44 17.73 -15.32
CA PRO A 55 5.86 16.78 -14.38
C PRO A 55 4.58 16.14 -14.91
N GLN A 56 4.42 14.84 -14.66
CA GLN A 56 3.21 14.12 -15.05
C GLN A 56 2.06 14.49 -14.12
N SER A 57 0.93 14.88 -14.71
CA SER A 57 -0.26 15.26 -13.95
C SER A 57 -0.73 14.10 -13.06
N SER A 58 -0.94 14.36 -11.78
CA SER A 58 -1.48 13.38 -10.84
C SER A 58 -2.99 13.56 -10.67
N ARG A 59 -3.72 12.45 -10.65
CA ARG A 59 -5.16 12.41 -10.32
C ARG A 59 -5.41 12.18 -8.83
N LEU A 60 -4.36 11.93 -8.05
CA LEU A 60 -4.41 11.57 -6.62
C LEU A 60 -5.34 12.49 -5.82
N ALA A 61 -5.13 13.80 -5.87
CA ALA A 61 -5.95 14.76 -5.12
C ALA A 61 -7.46 14.63 -5.42
N ARG A 62 -7.83 14.42 -6.69
CA ARG A 62 -9.23 14.32 -7.13
C ARG A 62 -9.85 12.95 -6.88
N LYS A 63 -9.01 11.92 -6.73
CA LYS A 63 -9.41 10.52 -6.67
C LYS A 63 -9.25 9.91 -5.28
N PHE A 64 -8.61 10.64 -4.36
CA PHE A 64 -8.31 10.14 -3.02
C PHE A 64 -9.60 9.79 -2.25
N ALA A 65 -10.45 10.78 -2.00
CA ALA A 65 -11.61 10.63 -1.12
C ALA A 65 -12.75 9.78 -1.73
N ASN A 66 -12.84 9.69 -3.06
CA ASN A 66 -13.96 9.03 -3.75
C ASN A 66 -13.61 7.65 -4.34
N LEU A 67 -12.33 7.29 -4.44
CA LEU A 67 -11.90 6.03 -5.03
C LEU A 67 -10.76 5.36 -4.27
N ILE A 68 -9.63 6.04 -4.07
CA ILE A 68 -8.42 5.43 -3.50
C ILE A 68 -8.64 5.01 -2.05
N GLU A 69 -9.02 5.93 -1.16
CA GLU A 69 -9.24 5.62 0.26
C GLU A 69 -10.35 4.56 0.44
N PRO A 70 -11.52 4.66 -0.21
CA PRO A 70 -12.56 3.63 -0.10
C PRO A 70 -12.11 2.25 -0.62
N SER A 71 -11.25 2.20 -1.65
CA SER A 71 -10.72 0.95 -2.19
C SER A 71 -9.76 0.28 -1.21
N PHE A 72 -8.87 1.06 -0.56
CA PHE A 72 -8.00 0.56 0.50
C PHE A 72 -8.78 0.13 1.73
N ARG A 73 -9.82 0.88 2.14
CA ARG A 73 -10.71 0.49 3.23
C ARG A 73 -11.42 -0.83 2.95
N PHE A 74 -11.93 -0.99 1.73
CA PHE A 74 -12.53 -2.25 1.29
C PHE A 74 -11.53 -3.42 1.34
N ALA A 75 -10.35 -3.26 0.74
CA ALA A 75 -9.32 -4.31 0.67
C ALA A 75 -8.80 -4.70 2.06
N SER A 76 -8.62 -3.73 2.94
CA SER A 76 -8.16 -3.92 4.31
C SER A 76 -9.04 -4.88 5.11
N ALA A 77 -10.37 -4.80 4.95
CA ALA A 77 -11.29 -5.77 5.54
C ALA A 77 -11.08 -7.19 4.97
N GLN A 78 -10.86 -7.31 3.66
CA GLN A 78 -10.63 -8.60 2.99
C GLN A 78 -9.30 -9.24 3.39
N TRP A 79 -8.25 -8.44 3.55
CA TRP A 79 -6.94 -8.91 4.01
C TRP A 79 -7.03 -9.53 5.40
N ARG A 80 -7.66 -8.83 6.35
CA ARG A 80 -7.86 -9.33 7.72
C ARG A 80 -8.63 -10.64 7.73
N ALA A 81 -9.71 -10.74 6.96
CA ALA A 81 -10.52 -11.96 6.85
C ALA A 81 -9.73 -13.16 6.28
N ARG A 82 -8.62 -12.91 5.57
CA ARG A 82 -7.77 -13.94 4.93
C ARG A 82 -6.41 -14.13 5.60
N GLY A 83 -6.20 -13.53 6.78
CA GLY A 83 -4.93 -13.59 7.51
C GLY A 83 -3.77 -12.94 6.75
N VAL A 84 -4.05 -11.91 5.95
CA VAL A 84 -3.02 -11.09 5.30
C VAL A 84 -2.83 -9.82 6.12
N SER A 85 -1.59 -9.56 6.51
CA SER A 85 -1.17 -8.36 7.23
C SER A 85 -0.44 -7.42 6.28
N VAL A 86 -0.90 -6.18 6.19
CA VAL A 86 -0.26 -5.13 5.40
C VAL A 86 0.09 -3.98 6.34
N PHE A 87 1.33 -3.52 6.31
CA PHE A 87 1.85 -2.44 7.12
C PHE A 87 2.39 -1.32 6.23
N ASN A 88 2.11 -0.08 6.60
CA ASN A 88 2.67 1.10 5.97
C ASN A 88 3.86 1.60 6.78
N LEU A 89 5.02 1.67 6.15
CA LEU A 89 6.25 2.16 6.76
C LEU A 89 6.47 3.66 6.50
N SER A 90 5.53 4.31 5.79
CA SER A 90 5.53 5.76 5.69
C SER A 90 5.14 6.41 7.02
N PRO A 91 5.97 7.33 7.56
CA PRO A 91 5.64 8.07 8.77
C PRO A 91 4.48 9.05 8.57
N VAL A 92 4.24 9.50 7.33
CA VAL A 92 3.21 10.48 6.98
C VAL A 92 2.42 9.97 5.79
N SER A 93 1.20 9.50 6.05
CA SER A 93 0.30 8.98 5.03
C SER A 93 -1.10 9.59 5.13
N ALA A 94 -1.71 9.89 3.98
CA ALA A 94 -3.11 10.27 3.86
C ALA A 94 -4.03 9.09 4.19
N LEU A 95 -3.59 7.85 4.00
CA LEU A 95 -4.34 6.69 4.50
C LEU A 95 -4.23 6.65 6.02
N SER A 96 -5.38 6.53 6.66
CA SER A 96 -5.46 6.40 8.11
C SER A 96 -4.94 5.04 8.59
N ALA A 97 -4.41 5.03 9.82
CA ALA A 97 -3.80 3.84 10.42
C ALA A 97 -4.82 2.72 10.73
N ASP A 98 -6.12 3.02 10.77
CA ASP A 98 -7.19 2.00 10.87
C ASP A 98 -7.36 1.22 9.55
N ILE A 99 -6.95 1.77 8.42
CA ILE A 99 -6.98 1.11 7.11
C ILE A 99 -5.73 0.26 6.92
N ILE A 100 -4.55 0.84 7.09
CA ILE A 100 -3.28 0.11 7.04
C ILE A 100 -2.48 0.55 8.26
N GLU A 101 -2.15 -0.40 9.13
CA GLU A 101 -1.37 -0.13 10.34
C GLU A 101 -0.02 0.49 9.96
N ARG A 102 0.38 1.55 10.68
CA ARG A 102 1.69 2.17 10.49
C ARG A 102 2.72 1.54 11.41
N LYS A 103 3.92 1.27 10.87
CA LYS A 103 5.07 0.78 11.63
C LYS A 103 6.32 1.58 11.26
N ASP A 104 7.26 1.66 12.20
CA ASP A 104 8.60 2.14 11.89
C ASP A 104 9.37 1.04 11.14
N TRP A 105 10.25 1.41 10.21
CA TRP A 105 11.02 0.46 9.41
C TRP A 105 11.94 -0.44 10.26
N GLN A 106 12.34 0.00 11.46
CA GLN A 106 13.17 -0.77 12.39
C GLN A 106 12.53 -2.10 12.84
N VAL A 107 11.22 -2.29 12.62
CA VAL A 107 10.57 -3.60 12.85
C VAL A 107 11.20 -4.71 12.03
N LEU A 108 11.71 -4.39 10.83
CA LEU A 108 12.34 -5.37 9.94
C LEU A 108 13.67 -5.92 10.50
N LEU A 109 14.42 -5.09 11.24
CA LEU A 109 15.67 -5.52 11.89
C LEU A 109 15.44 -6.57 12.99
N LYS A 110 14.29 -6.48 13.67
CA LYS A 110 13.90 -7.40 14.74
C LYS A 110 13.41 -8.74 14.19
N GLU A 111 12.71 -8.71 13.05
CA GLU A 111 12.22 -9.93 12.39
C GLU A 111 13.35 -10.73 11.74
N GLU A 112 14.36 -10.06 11.16
CA GLU A 112 15.57 -10.74 10.66
C GLU A 112 16.29 -11.53 11.77
N SER A 113 16.42 -10.92 12.95
CA SER A 113 17.00 -11.55 14.13
C SER A 113 16.19 -12.74 14.65
N ALA A 114 14.88 -12.77 14.42
CA ALA A 114 14.02 -13.89 14.81
C ALA A 114 14.04 -15.02 13.77
N MET A 115 14.07 -14.68 12.48
CA MET A 115 14.15 -15.64 11.38
C MET A 115 15.49 -16.36 11.32
N GLN A 116 16.59 -15.69 11.66
CA GLN A 116 17.92 -16.31 11.79
C GLN A 116 18.06 -17.25 13.00
N LYS A 117 17.23 -17.09 14.04
CA LYS A 117 17.27 -17.94 15.25
C LYS A 117 16.38 -19.18 15.16
N GLY A 118 15.51 -19.25 14.15
CA GLY A 118 14.61 -20.37 13.89
C GLY A 118 15.05 -21.30 12.76
N ALA A 119 16.25 -21.10 12.21
CA ALA A 119 16.86 -21.88 11.14
C ALA A 119 18.06 -22.69 11.65
#